data_AF-U7Q9Y2-F1
#
_entry.id   AF-U7Q9Y2-F1
#
_cell.length_a   1.000
_cell.length_b   1.000
_cell.length_c   1.000
_cell.angle_alpha   90.00
_cell.angle_beta   90.00
_cell.angle_gamma   90.00
#
_symmetry.space_group_name_H-M   'P 1'
#
loop_
_entity.id
_entity.type
_entity.pdbx_description
1 polymer ?
#
loop_
_entity_poly.entity_id
_entity_poly.type
_entity_poly.pdbx_seq_one_letter_code
_entity_poly.pdbx_strand_id
1 'polypeptide(L)'
;MIGIISGYSSSVSLTDDIFTYVNSENSEPTPPEEEPVNQIPTANNDTDSTDENTAININVLSNDSDSDGDSLNVSMVDGTNTKGEVSINNDGTISYNPNGQFDALEANETATDSFSYTINDGQG
;
A
#
# COMPACT_ATOMS: atom_id res chain seq x y z
N MET A 1 -36.85 22.36 14.37
CA MET A 1 -35.39 22.29 14.15
C MET A 1 -34.77 21.63 15.38
N ILE A 2 -33.61 20.99 15.21
CA ILE A 2 -32.81 20.20 16.16
C ILE A 2 -32.99 18.70 15.92
N GLY A 3 -32.04 18.15 15.17
CA GLY A 3 -31.75 16.71 15.12
C GLY A 3 -30.76 16.32 16.20
N ILE A 4 -30.48 15.02 16.25
CA ILE A 4 -29.39 14.24 16.89
C ILE A 4 -30.00 12.85 17.28
N ILE A 5 -29.36 11.68 17.34
CA ILE A 5 -27.97 11.20 17.44
C ILE A 5 -27.97 9.72 16.92
N SER A 6 -26.82 9.23 16.44
CA SER A 6 -26.26 7.87 16.55
C SER A 6 -27.12 6.61 16.41
N GLY A 7 -26.55 5.66 15.65
CA GLY A 7 -26.25 4.34 16.22
C GLY A 7 -26.88 3.16 15.48
N TYR A 8 -26.01 2.39 14.84
CA TYR A 8 -26.09 0.96 14.51
C TYR A 8 -27.46 0.26 14.47
N SER A 9 -27.72 -0.42 13.36
CA SER A 9 -27.92 -1.88 13.45
C SER A 9 -27.51 -2.57 12.16
N SER A 10 -26.55 -3.48 12.29
CA SER A 10 -26.25 -4.52 11.34
C SER A 10 -27.54 -5.29 11.04
N SER A 11 -27.91 -5.43 9.77
CA SER A 11 -29.00 -6.31 9.38
C SER A 11 -28.49 -7.35 8.39
N VAL A 12 -28.06 -8.50 8.92
CA VAL A 12 -28.16 -9.76 8.18
C VAL A 12 -29.18 -10.59 8.94
N SER A 13 -30.39 -10.62 8.40
CA SER A 13 -31.46 -11.50 8.87
C SER A 13 -31.19 -12.90 8.36
N LEU A 14 -30.83 -13.83 9.25
CA LEU A 14 -30.82 -15.26 8.98
C LEU A 14 -31.84 -15.93 9.89
N THR A 15 -33.13 -15.80 9.57
CA THR A 15 -34.18 -16.70 10.07
C THR A 15 -35.37 -16.63 9.12
N ASP A 16 -35.40 -17.49 8.11
CA ASP A 16 -36.59 -18.19 7.63
C ASP A 16 -36.25 -18.91 6.33
N ASP A 17 -35.54 -20.02 6.44
CA ASP A 17 -35.48 -21.00 5.36
C ASP A 17 -35.59 -22.39 5.98
N ILE A 18 -36.83 -22.80 6.26
CA ILE A 18 -37.15 -24.20 6.53
C ILE A 18 -37.28 -24.87 5.16
N PHE A 19 -36.20 -25.47 4.68
CA PHE A 19 -36.25 -26.39 3.54
C PHE A 19 -36.19 -27.83 4.02
N THR A 20 -37.30 -28.56 3.86
CA THR A 20 -37.30 -30.02 4.01
C THR A 20 -36.80 -30.65 2.71
N TYR A 21 -35.52 -31.05 2.67
CA TYR A 21 -34.96 -31.86 1.59
C TYR A 21 -34.91 -33.34 2.00
N VAL A 22 -35.44 -34.22 1.16
CA VAL A 22 -35.16 -35.66 1.20
C VAL A 22 -34.27 -35.97 0.00
N ASN A 23 -32.96 -36.05 0.20
CA ASN A 23 -32.01 -36.50 -0.82
C ASN A 23 -31.56 -37.93 -0.48
N SER A 24 -31.72 -38.85 -1.43
CA SER A 24 -31.34 -40.27 -1.33
C SER A 24 -29.86 -40.51 -1.63
N GLU A 25 -29.09 -39.47 -1.92
CA GLU A 25 -27.65 -39.54 -2.20
C GLU A 25 -26.96 -38.58 -1.22
N ASN A 26 -26.34 -39.15 -0.19
CA ASN A 26 -25.72 -38.44 0.92
C ASN A 26 -24.38 -37.80 0.53
N SER A 27 -24.36 -37.01 -0.55
CA SER A 27 -23.25 -36.11 -0.85
C SER A 27 -23.61 -34.77 -0.23
N GLU A 28 -22.99 -34.46 0.91
CA GLU A 28 -23.06 -33.11 1.47
C GLU A 28 -22.72 -32.11 0.36
N PRO A 29 -23.52 -31.05 0.16
CA PRO A 29 -23.09 -29.95 -0.68
C PRO A 29 -21.79 -29.43 -0.08
N THR A 30 -20.70 -29.47 -0.85
CA THR A 30 -19.48 -28.75 -0.48
C THR A 30 -19.88 -27.29 -0.26
N PRO A 31 -19.60 -26.70 0.91
CA PRO A 31 -19.79 -25.27 1.12
C PRO A 31 -19.12 -24.52 -0.04
N PRO A 32 -19.69 -23.40 -0.52
CA PRO A 32 -18.99 -22.57 -1.49
C PRO A 32 -17.61 -22.25 -0.92
N GLU A 33 -16.57 -22.54 -1.70
CA GLU A 33 -15.20 -22.21 -1.36
C GLU A 33 -15.15 -20.68 -1.19
N GLU A 34 -14.87 -20.20 0.04
CA GLU A 34 -14.69 -18.77 0.25
C GLU A 34 -13.37 -18.38 -0.42
N GLU A 35 -13.44 -17.54 -1.44
CA GLU A 35 -12.26 -16.95 -2.06
C GLU A 35 -11.45 -16.22 -0.98
N PRO A 36 -10.11 -16.36 -0.97
CA PRO A 36 -9.28 -15.70 0.03
C PRO A 36 -9.49 -14.18 -0.02
N VAL A 37 -9.61 -13.55 1.14
CA VAL A 37 -9.70 -12.09 1.26
C VAL A 37 -8.33 -11.50 0.96
N ASN A 38 -8.27 -10.55 0.01
CA ASN A 38 -7.05 -9.82 -0.32
C ASN A 38 -6.42 -9.17 0.92
N GLN A 39 -5.12 -9.35 1.08
CA GLN A 39 -4.30 -8.76 2.12
C GLN A 39 -3.63 -7.50 1.60
N ILE A 40 -3.51 -6.49 2.47
CA ILE A 40 -2.80 -5.28 2.11
C ILE A 40 -1.29 -5.54 1.94
N PRO A 41 -0.62 -4.81 1.05
CA PRO A 41 0.82 -4.93 0.88
C PRO A 41 1.58 -4.47 2.12
N THR A 42 2.72 -5.12 2.39
CA THR A 42 3.63 -4.77 3.48
C THR A 42 4.83 -4.00 2.93
N ALA A 43 4.93 -2.73 3.32
CA ALA A 43 6.07 -1.86 3.01
C ALA A 43 7.19 -1.99 4.06
N ASN A 44 8.45 -2.00 3.63
CA ASN A 44 9.62 -1.96 4.49
C ASN A 44 10.46 -0.70 4.19
N ASN A 45 11.02 -0.07 5.23
CA ASN A 45 11.76 1.18 5.03
C ASN A 45 12.99 1.01 4.13
N ASP A 46 13.14 1.95 3.20
CA ASP A 46 14.28 2.05 2.30
C ASP A 46 15.31 3.08 2.78
N THR A 47 16.57 2.83 2.43
CA THR A 47 17.65 3.81 2.57
C THR A 47 18.56 3.76 1.36
N ASP A 48 18.89 4.94 0.82
CA ASP A 48 19.87 5.09 -0.25
C ASP A 48 20.71 6.35 0.00
N SER A 49 21.80 6.52 -0.74
CA SER A 49 22.71 7.67 -0.63
C SER A 49 23.15 8.16 -1.99
N THR A 50 23.26 9.47 -2.15
CA THR A 50 23.77 10.12 -3.35
C THR A 50 24.59 11.35 -2.96
N ASP A 51 25.41 11.84 -3.88
CA ASP A 51 26.11 13.13 -3.70
C ASP A 51 25.11 14.29 -3.78
N GLU A 52 25.45 15.43 -3.20
CA GLU A 52 24.58 16.61 -3.05
C GLU A 52 24.11 17.23 -4.38
N ASN A 53 24.73 16.85 -5.49
CA ASN A 53 24.42 17.30 -6.84
C ASN A 53 24.09 16.17 -7.82
N THR A 54 23.84 14.97 -7.30
CA THR A 54 23.60 13.76 -8.10
C THR A 54 22.18 13.25 -7.85
N ALA A 55 21.37 13.21 -8.91
CA ALA A 55 20.07 12.56 -8.86
C ALA A 55 20.22 11.03 -8.89
N ILE A 56 19.29 10.34 -8.23
CA ILE A 56 19.27 8.88 -8.13
C ILE A 56 17.86 8.33 -8.37
N ASN A 57 17.78 7.10 -8.89
CA ASN A 57 16.54 6.34 -9.00
C ASN A 57 16.58 5.21 -7.97
N ILE A 58 15.57 5.19 -7.10
CA ILE A 58 15.48 4.29 -5.95
C ILE A 58 14.41 3.23 -6.24
N ASN A 59 14.79 1.96 -6.16
CA ASN A 59 13.86 0.84 -6.25
C ASN A 59 13.31 0.51 -4.84
N VAL A 60 12.27 1.26 -4.45
CA VAL A 60 11.63 1.14 -3.13
C VAL A 60 10.86 -0.18 -2.93
N LEU A 61 10.48 -0.88 -4.00
CA LEU A 61 9.69 -2.11 -3.90
C LEU A 61 10.55 -3.36 -3.62
N SER A 62 11.88 -3.23 -3.57
CA SER A 62 12.79 -4.37 -3.57
C SER A 62 12.72 -5.25 -2.31
N ASN A 63 12.27 -4.66 -1.20
CA ASN A 63 12.08 -5.28 0.10
C ASN A 63 10.60 -5.33 0.52
N ASP A 64 9.69 -4.90 -0.34
CA ASP A 64 8.25 -4.91 -0.09
C ASP A 64 7.63 -6.25 -0.52
N SER A 65 6.51 -6.60 0.08
CA SER A 65 5.87 -7.89 -0.20
C SER A 65 4.36 -7.85 -0.07
N ASP A 66 3.71 -8.66 -0.89
CA ASP A 66 2.31 -9.01 -0.77
C ASP A 66 2.15 -10.49 -0.39
N SER A 67 1.20 -10.81 0.50
CA SER A 67 1.01 -12.19 1.01
C SER A 67 0.20 -13.07 0.06
N ASP A 68 -0.62 -12.46 -0.79
CA ASP A 68 -1.38 -13.15 -1.84
C ASP A 68 -0.52 -13.34 -3.11
N GLY A 69 0.61 -12.63 -3.18
CA GLY A 69 1.60 -12.73 -4.25
C GLY A 69 1.33 -11.77 -5.39
N ASP A 70 0.53 -10.74 -5.14
CA ASP A 70 0.21 -9.72 -6.12
C ASP A 70 1.41 -8.85 -6.49
N SER A 71 1.36 -8.33 -7.72
CA SER A 71 2.39 -7.41 -8.19
C SER A 71 2.21 -6.05 -7.54
N LEU A 72 3.27 -5.57 -6.90
CA LEU A 72 3.29 -4.26 -6.27
C LEU A 72 3.65 -3.15 -7.26
N ASN A 73 3.03 -1.99 -7.10
CA ASN A 73 3.40 -0.77 -7.79
C ASN A 73 3.38 0.45 -6.86
N VAL A 74 4.30 1.39 -7.07
CA VAL A 74 4.24 2.70 -6.41
C VAL A 74 3.15 3.52 -7.07
N SER A 75 2.17 3.98 -6.28
CA SER A 75 1.00 4.73 -6.76
C SER A 75 1.07 6.22 -6.46
N MET A 76 1.75 6.58 -5.37
CA MET A 76 1.91 7.96 -4.93
C MET A 76 3.25 8.16 -4.22
N VAL A 77 3.83 9.34 -4.38
CA VAL A 77 4.97 9.83 -3.60
C VAL A 77 4.56 11.14 -2.94
N ASP A 78 4.76 11.25 -1.64
CA ASP A 78 4.52 12.46 -0.86
C ASP A 78 5.85 13.14 -0.55
N GLY A 79 6.14 14.16 -1.34
CA GLY A 79 7.32 15.01 -1.18
C GLY A 79 7.12 16.18 -0.21
N THR A 80 6.02 16.28 0.53
CA THR A 80 5.71 17.47 1.35
C THR A 80 6.80 17.80 2.38
N ASN A 81 7.50 16.79 2.90
CA ASN A 81 8.58 16.94 3.87
C ASN A 81 9.98 16.80 3.27
N THR A 82 10.10 16.51 1.98
CA THR A 82 11.41 16.41 1.33
C THR A 82 11.97 17.81 1.11
N LYS A 83 13.28 17.97 1.23
CA LYS A 83 13.99 19.15 0.78
C LYS A 83 14.20 19.12 -0.73
N GLY A 84 14.66 17.98 -1.24
CA GLY A 84 14.88 17.79 -2.67
C GLY A 84 13.59 17.73 -3.50
N GLU A 85 13.71 17.28 -4.74
CA GLU A 85 12.58 16.97 -5.61
C GLU A 85 12.41 15.46 -5.74
N VAL A 86 11.17 14.99 -5.62
CA VAL A 86 10.82 13.57 -5.77
C VAL A 86 9.74 13.36 -6.82
N SER A 87 9.85 12.28 -7.59
CA SER A 87 8.84 11.90 -8.59
C SER A 87 8.83 10.39 -8.84
N ILE A 88 7.68 9.84 -9.24
CA ILE A 88 7.55 8.44 -9.63
C ILE A 88 7.90 8.29 -11.10
N ASN A 89 8.74 7.30 -11.43
CA ASN A 89 9.09 6.93 -12.78
C ASN A 89 8.10 5.92 -13.38
N ASN A 90 8.08 5.84 -14.71
CA ASN A 90 7.24 4.87 -15.43
C ASN A 90 7.54 3.40 -15.11
N ASP A 91 8.74 3.09 -14.61
CA ASP A 91 9.15 1.74 -14.22
C ASP A 91 8.85 1.41 -12.74
N GLY A 92 8.20 2.32 -12.01
CA GLY A 92 7.85 2.14 -10.60
C GLY A 92 8.95 2.54 -9.62
N THR A 93 10.13 2.94 -10.09
CA THR A 93 11.15 3.53 -9.22
C THR A 93 10.80 4.97 -8.84
N ILE A 94 11.40 5.49 -7.78
CA ILE A 94 11.27 6.90 -7.38
C ILE A 94 12.57 7.63 -7.73
N SER A 95 12.49 8.70 -8.51
CA SER A 95 13.61 9.63 -8.69
C SER A 95 13.66 10.61 -7.53
N TYR A 96 14.85 10.76 -6.95
CA TYR A 96 15.18 11.81 -5.99
C TYR A 96 16.30 12.69 -6.54
N ASN A 97 16.09 13.99 -6.53
CA ASN A 97 17.08 15.00 -6.92
C ASN A 97 17.29 15.97 -5.75
N PRO A 98 18.50 16.01 -5.15
CA PRO A 98 18.85 17.00 -4.13
C PRO A 98 18.56 18.46 -4.51
N ASN A 99 18.58 18.80 -5.80
CA ASN A 99 18.23 20.12 -6.36
C ASN A 99 18.92 21.30 -5.64
N GLY A 100 20.22 21.15 -5.36
CA GLY A 100 21.06 22.16 -4.71
C GLY A 100 20.74 22.44 -3.23
N GLN A 101 19.79 21.71 -2.63
CA GLN A 101 19.38 21.96 -1.23
C GLN A 101 20.46 21.64 -0.20
N PHE A 102 21.52 20.96 -0.64
CA PHE A 102 22.63 20.51 0.20
C PHE A 102 23.99 21.06 -0.27
N ASP A 103 24.00 22.07 -1.14
CA ASP A 103 25.24 22.72 -1.64
C ASP A 103 26.08 23.38 -0.55
N ALA A 104 25.49 23.61 0.62
CA ALA A 104 26.17 24.18 1.78
C ALA A 104 26.92 23.14 2.63
N LEU A 105 26.87 21.85 2.27
CA LEU A 105 27.63 20.81 2.96
C LEU A 105 29.12 20.96 2.67
N GLU A 106 29.93 20.98 3.72
CA GLU A 106 31.38 20.95 3.62
C GLU A 106 31.88 19.50 3.45
N ALA A 107 33.16 19.35 3.10
CA ALA A 107 33.76 18.03 2.91
C ALA A 107 33.63 17.14 4.16
N ASN A 108 33.09 15.94 3.98
CA ASN A 108 32.78 14.93 5.01
C ASN A 108 31.57 15.25 5.90
N GLU A 109 30.74 16.23 5.54
CA GLU A 109 29.43 16.42 6.17
C GLU A 109 28.36 15.54 5.51
N THR A 110 27.31 15.22 6.26
CA THR A 110 26.17 14.44 5.77
C THR A 110 24.88 15.09 6.22
N ALA A 111 23.87 15.08 5.36
CA ALA A 111 22.50 15.43 5.70
C ALA A 111 21.55 14.30 5.32
N THR A 112 20.40 14.26 5.99
CA THR A 112 19.33 13.31 5.70
C THR A 112 18.12 14.07 5.17
N ASP A 113 17.49 13.50 4.16
CA ASP A 113 16.18 13.90 3.66
C ASP A 113 15.22 12.71 3.75
N SER A 114 13.91 12.97 3.74
CA SER A 114 12.91 11.91 3.86
C SER A 114 11.62 12.28 3.12
N PHE A 115 11.04 11.28 2.47
CA PHE A 115 9.73 11.34 1.81
C PHE A 115 9.00 10.02 2.06
N SER A 116 7.69 10.01 1.83
CA SER A 116 6.87 8.82 1.95
C SER A 116 6.33 8.41 0.58
N TYR A 117 5.97 7.13 0.43
CA TYR A 117 5.32 6.61 -0.77
C TYR A 117 4.16 5.68 -0.41
N THR A 118 3.32 5.37 -1.40
CA THR A 118 2.18 4.46 -1.27
C THR A 118 2.30 3.35 -2.29
N ILE A 119 2.19 2.11 -1.82
CA ILE A 119 2.17 0.90 -2.64
C ILE A 119 0.71 0.52 -2.91
N ASN A 120 0.45 -0.01 -4.11
CA ASN A 120 -0.81 -0.62 -4.49
C ASN A 120 -0.53 -2.03 -5.05
N ASP A 121 -1.42 -2.97 -4.77
CA ASP A 121 -1.40 -4.38 -5.19
C ASP A 121 -2.37 -4.69 -6.35
N GLY A 122 -3.14 -3.70 -6.79
CA GLY A 122 -4.18 -3.82 -7.81
C GLY A 122 -5.52 -4.34 -7.28
N GLN A 123 -5.63 -4.70 -6.00
CA GLN A 123 -6.77 -5.40 -5.43
C GLN A 123 -7.47 -4.65 -4.27
N GLY A 124 -6.93 -3.52 -3.80
CA GLY A 124 -7.70 -2.48 -3.08
C GLY A 124 -7.06 -1.97 -1.81
#